data_AF-A0A1T0CRN6-F1
#
_entry.id   AF-A0A1T0CRN6-F1
#
_cell.length_a   1.000
_cell.length_b   1.000
_cell.length_c   1.000
_cell.angle_alpha   90.00
_cell.angle_beta   90.00
_cell.angle_gamma   90.00
#
_symmetry.space_group_name_H-M   'P 1'
#
loop_
_entity.id
_entity.type
_entity.pdbx_description
1 polymer ?
#
loop_
_entity_poly.entity_id
_entity_poly.type
_entity_poly.pdbx_seq_one_letter_code
_entity_poly.pdbx_strand_id
1 'polypeptide(L)'
;MKNNDYENIIRGFFDGTIEYNTNEWVEAEEALGKIDDFYENPMEILYQLSLVDHFSTIIALSFALSNTISRELLKDNACKSRAIFRNIIDKNCFTANINVLEVYGFFLEEKIDYIYYIKIIKSKNDLESQKAIAYLIYLNDNDYKKLSDCTTDLDFSLFISDNIFKHKIYVANKIQQKIYAAALYKRGLSRKEILELFKIDYGLFNFVYLWLRS
;
A
#
# COMPACT_ATOMS: atom_id res chain seq x y z
N MET A 1 -5.69 25.02 20.59
CA MET A 1 -5.38 23.98 21.60
C MET A 1 -3.94 24.15 22.03
N LYS A 2 -3.64 23.91 23.31
CA LYS A 2 -2.25 23.88 23.79
C LYS A 2 -1.65 22.51 23.43
N ASN A 3 -0.34 22.40 23.25
CA ASN A 3 0.33 21.13 22.89
C ASN A 3 -0.06 19.94 23.80
N ASN A 4 -0.29 20.20 25.09
CA ASN A 4 -0.75 19.19 26.06
C ASN A 4 -2.13 18.58 25.74
N ASP A 5 -2.97 19.26 24.96
CA ASP A 5 -4.30 18.75 24.61
C ASP A 5 -4.18 17.64 23.54
N TYR A 6 -3.26 17.80 22.57
CA TYR A 6 -3.04 16.82 21.50
C TYR A 6 -2.36 15.54 21.99
N GLU A 7 -1.40 15.66 22.91
CA GLU A 7 -0.75 14.48 23.52
C GLU A 7 -1.76 13.61 24.29
N ASN A 8 -2.66 14.24 25.04
CA ASN A 8 -3.71 13.53 25.76
C ASN A 8 -4.70 12.83 24.82
N ILE A 9 -5.02 13.46 23.69
CA ILE A 9 -5.90 12.87 22.68
C ILE A 9 -5.21 11.63 22.04
N ILE A 10 -3.94 11.73 21.65
CA ILE A 10 -3.20 10.59 21.06
C ILE A 10 -3.05 9.44 22.06
N ARG A 11 -2.98 9.73 23.36
CA ARG A 11 -2.95 8.69 24.40
C ARG A 11 -4.14 7.75 24.35
N GLY A 12 -5.32 8.24 23.94
CA GLY A 12 -6.50 7.39 23.77
C GLY A 12 -6.33 6.30 22.72
N PHE A 13 -5.44 6.47 21.73
CA PHE A 13 -5.08 5.39 20.80
C PHE A 13 -4.23 4.31 21.47
N PHE A 14 -3.26 4.70 22.28
CA PHE A 14 -2.45 3.75 23.06
C PHE A 14 -3.30 2.94 24.05
N ASP A 15 -4.24 3.62 24.72
CA ASP A 15 -5.09 3.01 25.74
C ASP A 15 -6.29 2.24 25.11
N GLY A 16 -6.50 2.37 23.79
CA GLY A 16 -7.60 1.70 23.08
C GLY A 16 -8.99 2.22 23.43
N THR A 17 -9.08 3.42 23.99
CA THR A 17 -10.34 4.02 24.45
C THR A 17 -11.11 4.71 23.33
N ILE A 18 -10.44 5.02 22.22
CA ILE A 18 -11.03 5.74 21.09
C ILE A 18 -11.77 4.76 20.16
N GLU A 19 -13.08 4.92 20.06
CA GLU A 19 -13.93 4.15 19.15
C GLU A 19 -13.88 4.71 17.72
N TYR A 20 -13.77 3.82 16.74
CA TYR A 20 -13.69 4.18 15.32
C TYR A 20 -14.94 4.96 14.85
N ASN A 21 -14.72 5.97 14.00
CA ASN A 21 -15.78 6.77 13.36
C ASN A 21 -16.64 7.59 14.35
N THR A 22 -16.05 7.98 15.48
CA THR A 22 -16.59 8.96 16.43
C THR A 22 -15.93 10.33 16.23
N ASN A 23 -16.50 11.40 16.80
CA ASN A 23 -15.88 12.72 16.77
C ASN A 23 -14.50 12.71 17.46
N GLU A 24 -14.37 11.99 18.57
CA GLU A 24 -13.09 11.82 19.28
C GLU A 24 -12.04 11.14 18.39
N TRP A 25 -12.44 10.15 17.59
CA TRP A 25 -11.55 9.50 16.63
C TRP A 25 -11.08 10.45 15.53
N VAL A 26 -11.97 11.29 15.00
CA VAL A 26 -11.61 12.31 14.00
C VAL A 26 -10.63 13.31 14.59
N GLU A 27 -10.91 13.83 15.79
CA GLU A 27 -10.00 14.75 16.49
C GLU A 27 -8.63 14.13 16.75
N ALA A 28 -8.58 12.85 17.10
CA ALA A 28 -7.34 12.13 17.35
C ALA A 28 -6.55 11.82 16.06
N GLU A 29 -7.23 11.49 14.97
CA GLU A 29 -6.61 11.32 13.66
C GLU A 29 -6.01 12.63 13.16
N GLU A 30 -6.73 13.76 13.29
CA GLU A 30 -6.20 15.09 12.99
C GLU A 30 -4.99 15.45 13.86
N ALA A 31 -4.99 15.06 15.13
CA ALA A 31 -3.86 15.22 16.03
C ALA A 31 -2.64 14.43 15.55
N LEU A 32 -2.82 13.18 15.11
CA LEU A 32 -1.75 12.36 14.51
C LEU A 32 -1.16 13.01 13.26
N GLY A 33 -1.97 13.70 12.47
CA GLY A 33 -1.49 14.43 11.29
C GLY A 33 -0.57 15.62 11.60
N LYS A 34 -0.56 16.09 12.85
CA LYS A 34 0.27 17.22 13.32
C LYS A 34 1.35 16.79 14.28
N ILE A 35 1.67 15.50 14.34
CA ILE A 35 2.54 14.91 15.35
C ILE A 35 3.92 15.59 15.45
N ASP A 36 4.42 16.13 14.33
CA ASP A 36 5.69 16.86 14.23
C ASP A 36 5.66 18.23 14.95
N ASP A 37 4.48 18.81 15.19
CA ASP A 37 4.32 20.12 15.81
C ASP A 37 4.48 20.07 17.35
N PHE A 38 4.34 18.89 17.96
CA PHE A 38 4.26 18.78 19.41
C PHE A 38 5.01 17.61 20.05
N TYR A 39 5.46 16.60 19.29
CA TYR A 39 6.41 15.61 19.83
C TYR A 39 7.84 15.90 19.39
N GLU A 40 8.79 15.75 20.32
CA GLU A 40 10.23 15.83 20.01
C GLU A 40 10.70 14.69 19.09
N ASN A 41 10.06 13.52 19.19
CA ASN A 41 10.38 12.33 18.39
C ASN A 41 9.11 11.71 17.78
N PRO A 42 8.51 12.35 16.76
CA PRO A 42 7.23 11.92 16.19
C PRO A 42 7.29 10.50 15.63
N MET A 43 8.40 10.16 14.97
CA MET A 43 8.58 8.83 14.37
C MET A 43 8.64 7.71 15.41
N GLU A 44 9.12 7.97 16.63
CA GLU A 44 9.06 7.00 17.72
C GLU A 44 7.63 6.75 18.17
N ILE A 45 6.81 7.79 18.27
CA ILE A 45 5.39 7.67 18.63
C ILE A 45 4.63 6.89 17.57
N LEU A 46 4.84 7.19 16.27
CA LEU A 46 4.23 6.44 15.16
C LEU A 46 4.63 4.96 15.18
N TYR A 47 5.89 4.68 15.51
CA TYR A 47 6.36 3.30 15.67
C TYR A 47 5.64 2.59 16.81
N GLN A 48 5.52 3.22 17.98
CA GLN A 48 4.80 2.63 19.11
C GLN A 48 3.32 2.39 18.79
N LEU A 49 2.65 3.35 18.13
CA LEU A 49 1.26 3.19 17.68
C LEU A 49 1.10 2.04 16.68
N SER A 50 2.10 1.79 15.83
CA SER A 50 2.05 0.68 14.87
C SER A 50 2.05 -0.71 15.54
N LEU A 51 2.52 -0.79 16.79
CA LEU A 51 2.55 -2.03 17.57
C LEU A 51 1.21 -2.30 18.27
N VAL A 52 0.41 -1.27 18.51
CA VAL A 52 -0.91 -1.35 19.16
C VAL A 52 -1.86 -2.25 18.35
N ASP A 53 -2.72 -3.02 19.04
CA ASP A 53 -3.62 -4.01 18.42
C ASP A 53 -5.08 -3.54 18.35
N HIS A 54 -5.31 -2.23 18.47
CA HIS A 54 -6.63 -1.62 18.39
C HIS A 54 -6.95 -1.23 16.96
N PHE A 55 -8.07 -1.74 16.44
CA PHE A 55 -8.55 -1.49 15.08
C PHE A 55 -8.65 0.00 14.74
N SER A 56 -9.20 0.81 15.65
CA SER A 56 -9.33 2.27 15.49
C SER A 56 -7.98 2.98 15.34
N THR A 57 -6.98 2.52 16.09
CA THR A 57 -5.60 3.04 16.04
C THR A 57 -4.93 2.67 14.72
N ILE A 58 -5.04 1.41 14.31
CA ILE A 58 -4.42 0.92 13.06
C ILE A 58 -4.98 1.68 11.86
N ILE A 59 -6.29 1.93 11.81
CA ILE A 59 -6.89 2.71 10.72
C ILE A 59 -6.44 4.16 10.76
N ALA A 60 -6.50 4.84 11.92
CA ALA A 60 -6.08 6.23 12.05
C ALA A 60 -4.62 6.42 11.64
N LEU A 61 -3.73 5.57 12.14
CA LEU A 61 -2.31 5.58 11.79
C LEU A 61 -2.09 5.36 10.29
N SER A 62 -2.76 4.36 9.70
CA SER A 62 -2.65 4.08 8.27
C SER A 62 -3.09 5.25 7.39
N PHE A 63 -4.13 5.96 7.82
CA PHE A 63 -4.66 7.13 7.13
C PHE A 63 -3.68 8.30 7.27
N ALA A 64 -3.19 8.57 8.48
CA ALA A 64 -2.28 9.67 8.75
C ALA A 64 -0.96 9.53 7.98
N LEU A 65 -0.36 8.33 7.96
CA LEU A 65 0.85 8.03 7.19
C LEU A 65 0.69 8.27 5.68
N SER A 66 -0.54 8.17 5.19
CA SER A 66 -0.83 8.26 3.75
C SER A 66 -1.19 9.67 3.30
N ASN A 67 -1.81 10.46 4.19
CA ASN A 67 -2.48 11.70 3.80
C ASN A 67 -1.99 12.94 4.54
N THR A 68 -1.50 12.82 5.78
CA THR A 68 -1.25 13.99 6.63
C THR A 68 0.21 14.12 7.05
N ILE A 69 0.86 13.00 7.41
CA ILE A 69 2.27 13.00 7.82
C ILE A 69 3.16 13.34 6.62
N SER A 70 4.13 14.23 6.84
CA SER A 70 4.97 14.74 5.75
C SER A 70 5.81 13.63 5.11
N ARG A 71 5.88 13.63 3.77
CA ARG A 71 6.72 12.68 3.02
C ARG A 71 8.20 12.83 3.35
N GLU A 72 8.63 14.03 3.72
CA GLU A 72 10.01 14.34 4.12
C GLU A 72 10.36 13.63 5.43
N LEU A 73 9.52 13.77 6.48
CA LEU A 73 9.71 13.05 7.75
C LEU A 73 9.85 11.54 7.53
N LEU A 74 8.95 10.96 6.73
CA LEU A 74 8.96 9.52 6.45
C LEU A 74 10.23 9.10 5.71
N LYS A 75 10.71 9.91 4.75
CA LYS A 75 11.92 9.65 3.97
C LYS A 75 13.18 9.75 4.82
N ASP A 76 13.30 10.79 5.63
CA ASP A 76 14.44 10.99 6.53
C ASP A 76 14.54 9.86 7.57
N ASN A 77 13.43 9.16 7.83
CA ASN A 77 13.34 8.03 8.74
C ASN A 77 12.99 6.70 8.04
N ALA A 78 13.42 6.52 6.79
CA ALA A 78 12.98 5.42 5.91
C ALA A 78 12.98 4.02 6.56
N CYS A 79 14.01 3.65 7.31
CA CYS A 79 14.08 2.34 7.99
C CYS A 79 12.93 2.15 9.00
N LYS A 80 12.64 3.18 9.80
CA LYS A 80 11.56 3.15 10.78
C LYS A 80 10.20 3.21 10.11
N SER A 81 10.06 4.01 9.05
CA SER A 81 8.85 4.06 8.19
C SER A 81 8.52 2.68 7.63
N ARG A 82 9.50 1.96 7.09
CA ARG A 82 9.33 0.56 6.63
C ARG A 82 8.89 -0.38 7.75
N ALA A 83 9.45 -0.25 8.95
CA ALA A 83 9.02 -1.05 10.09
C ALA A 83 7.54 -0.77 10.46
N ILE A 84 7.13 0.49 10.48
CA ILE A 84 5.74 0.90 10.71
C ILE A 84 4.80 0.28 9.66
N PHE A 85 5.14 0.38 8.37
CA PHE A 85 4.30 -0.20 7.31
C PHE A 85 4.17 -1.72 7.44
N ARG A 86 5.26 -2.44 7.72
CA ARG A 86 5.23 -3.89 7.95
C ARG A 86 4.35 -4.25 9.14
N ASN A 87 4.48 -3.52 10.26
CA ASN A 87 3.64 -3.73 11.43
C ASN A 87 2.15 -3.58 11.10
N ILE A 88 1.77 -2.52 10.36
CA ILE A 88 0.39 -2.31 9.90
C ILE A 88 -0.09 -3.48 9.01
N ILE A 89 0.72 -3.89 8.04
CA ILE A 89 0.37 -4.96 7.10
C ILE A 89 0.19 -6.31 7.82
N ASP A 90 0.94 -6.56 8.88
CA ASP A 90 0.81 -7.77 9.70
C ASP A 90 -0.46 -7.84 10.52
N LYS A 91 -1.10 -6.70 10.81
CA LYS A 91 -2.43 -6.67 11.44
C LYS A 91 -3.51 -7.28 10.54
N ASN A 92 -3.23 -7.48 9.24
CA ASN A 92 -4.17 -8.01 8.24
C ASN A 92 -5.50 -7.21 8.19
N CYS A 93 -5.45 -5.91 8.47
CA CYS A 93 -6.57 -5.00 8.32
C CYS A 93 -6.60 -4.45 6.88
N PHE A 94 -7.51 -4.97 6.04
CA PHE A 94 -7.55 -4.61 4.61
C PHE A 94 -7.69 -3.11 4.37
N THR A 95 -8.52 -2.42 5.16
CA THR A 95 -8.70 -0.96 5.06
C THR A 95 -7.39 -0.22 5.33
N ALA A 96 -6.66 -0.62 6.38
CA ALA A 96 -5.39 0.00 6.72
C ALA A 96 -4.33 -0.26 5.65
N ASN A 97 -4.24 -1.49 5.14
CA ASN A 97 -3.32 -1.83 4.07
C ASN A 97 -3.62 -1.02 2.81
N ILE A 98 -4.89 -0.90 2.42
CA ILE A 98 -5.33 -0.08 1.28
C ILE A 98 -4.92 1.38 1.43
N ASN A 99 -4.95 1.94 2.65
CA ASN A 99 -4.51 3.31 2.92
C ASN A 99 -3.01 3.46 2.66
N VAL A 100 -2.17 2.67 3.33
CA VAL A 100 -0.70 2.83 3.29
C VAL A 100 -0.04 2.34 2.02
N LEU A 101 -0.73 1.56 1.20
CA LEU A 101 -0.15 0.86 0.05
C LEU A 101 0.57 1.78 -0.95
N GLU A 102 0.00 2.94 -1.24
CA GLU A 102 0.60 3.91 -2.17
C GLU A 102 1.94 4.41 -1.61
N VAL A 103 1.92 4.84 -0.35
CA VAL A 103 3.12 5.38 0.30
C VAL A 103 4.15 4.28 0.47
N TYR A 104 3.75 3.09 0.91
CA TYR A 104 4.64 1.95 1.10
C TYR A 104 5.40 1.56 -0.17
N GLY A 105 4.76 1.68 -1.35
CA GLY A 105 5.41 1.46 -2.65
C GLY A 105 6.66 2.32 -2.87
N PHE A 106 6.73 3.53 -2.29
CA PHE A 106 7.91 4.40 -2.37
C PHE A 106 9.05 4.02 -1.41
N PHE A 107 8.78 3.13 -0.46
CA PHE A 107 9.73 2.72 0.58
C PHE A 107 10.24 1.30 0.41
N LEU A 108 9.91 0.62 -0.70
CA LEU A 108 10.43 -0.71 -0.99
C LEU A 108 11.95 -0.67 -1.18
N GLU A 109 12.70 -1.37 -0.32
CA GLU A 109 14.17 -1.35 -0.38
C GLU A 109 14.77 -2.72 -0.06
N GLU A 110 14.37 -3.32 1.06
CA GLU A 110 14.89 -4.58 1.56
C GLU A 110 14.06 -5.75 1.02
N LYS A 111 14.67 -6.93 0.92
CA LYS A 111 13.98 -8.16 0.46
C LYS A 111 12.64 -8.40 1.16
N ILE A 112 12.62 -8.15 2.47
CA ILE A 112 11.43 -8.31 3.29
C ILE A 112 10.29 -7.37 2.85
N ASP A 113 10.57 -6.16 2.39
CA ASP A 113 9.51 -5.24 1.95
C ASP A 113 8.77 -5.77 0.72
N TYR A 114 9.52 -6.31 -0.23
CA TYR A 114 8.94 -6.93 -1.42
C TYR A 114 8.11 -8.18 -1.07
N ILE A 115 8.51 -8.95 -0.05
CA ILE A 115 7.71 -10.09 0.46
C ILE A 115 6.37 -9.59 1.01
N TYR A 116 6.35 -8.50 1.79
CA TYR A 116 5.10 -7.90 2.27
C TYR A 116 4.26 -7.35 1.13
N TYR A 117 4.86 -6.69 0.14
CA TYR A 117 4.13 -6.20 -1.02
C TYR A 117 3.48 -7.36 -1.82
N ILE A 118 4.20 -8.47 -1.99
CA ILE A 118 3.67 -9.70 -2.63
C ILE A 118 2.52 -10.30 -1.82
N LYS A 119 2.58 -10.28 -0.48
CA LYS A 119 1.48 -10.70 0.40
C LYS A 119 0.21 -9.90 0.12
N ILE A 120 0.32 -8.58 -0.10
CA ILE A 120 -0.81 -7.71 -0.44
C ILE A 120 -1.34 -8.01 -1.84
N ILE A 121 -0.48 -8.18 -2.85
CA ILE A 121 -0.89 -8.59 -4.21
C ILE A 121 -1.71 -9.89 -4.18
N LYS A 122 -1.32 -10.84 -3.33
CA LYS A 122 -1.99 -12.14 -3.15
C LYS A 122 -3.14 -12.12 -2.13
N SER A 123 -3.54 -10.95 -1.65
CA SER A 123 -4.60 -10.84 -0.68
C SER A 123 -5.89 -11.48 -1.20
N LYS A 124 -6.65 -12.09 -0.26
CA LYS A 124 -8.00 -12.58 -0.52
C LYS A 124 -9.01 -11.44 -0.67
N ASN A 125 -8.66 -10.24 -0.20
CA ASN A 125 -9.44 -9.05 -0.43
C ASN A 125 -9.14 -8.52 -1.85
N ASP A 126 -10.14 -8.62 -2.73
CA ASP A 126 -9.98 -8.27 -4.15
C ASP A 126 -9.67 -6.78 -4.34
N LEU A 127 -10.22 -5.89 -3.50
CA LEU A 127 -9.95 -4.46 -3.55
C LEU A 127 -8.48 -4.14 -3.23
N GLU A 128 -7.96 -4.72 -2.15
CA GLU A 128 -6.56 -4.59 -1.74
C GLU A 128 -5.61 -5.14 -2.81
N SER A 129 -5.88 -6.35 -3.31
CA SER A 129 -5.10 -6.98 -4.39
C SER A 129 -5.10 -6.12 -5.66
N GLN A 130 -6.26 -5.63 -6.10
CA GLN A 130 -6.38 -4.78 -7.29
C GLN A 130 -5.60 -3.48 -7.13
N LYS A 131 -5.71 -2.83 -5.97
CA LYS A 131 -4.97 -1.59 -5.71
C LYS A 131 -3.46 -1.81 -5.72
N ALA A 132 -2.98 -2.92 -5.13
CA ALA A 132 -1.56 -3.27 -5.13
C ALA A 132 -1.02 -3.52 -6.54
N ILE A 133 -1.78 -4.28 -7.35
CA ILE A 133 -1.39 -4.55 -8.73
C ILE A 133 -1.42 -3.26 -9.57
N ALA A 134 -2.38 -2.37 -9.34
CA ALA A 134 -2.44 -1.09 -10.04
C ALA A 134 -1.23 -0.20 -9.72
N TYR A 135 -0.78 -0.15 -8.46
CA TYR A 135 0.38 0.66 -8.08
C TYR A 135 1.73 0.13 -8.60
N LEU A 136 1.78 -1.11 -9.10
CA LEU A 136 2.98 -1.61 -9.80
C LEU A 136 3.41 -0.68 -10.94
N ILE A 137 2.48 0.06 -11.57
CA ILE A 137 2.82 0.96 -12.69
C ILE A 137 3.77 2.10 -12.29
N TYR A 138 3.90 2.40 -11.00
CA TYR A 138 4.77 3.48 -10.49
C TYR A 138 6.17 3.01 -10.08
N LEU A 139 6.39 1.69 -10.00
CA LEU A 139 7.69 1.12 -9.63
C LEU A 139 8.70 1.19 -10.78
N ASN A 140 9.98 1.02 -10.47
CA ASN A 140 11.06 1.00 -11.46
C ASN A 140 11.56 -0.43 -11.78
N ASP A 141 12.43 -0.56 -12.78
CA ASP A 141 12.97 -1.85 -13.23
C ASP A 141 13.67 -2.65 -12.13
N ASN A 142 14.33 -1.97 -11.18
CA ASN A 142 15.00 -2.63 -10.06
C ASN A 142 13.99 -3.25 -9.09
N ASP A 143 12.86 -2.57 -8.85
CA ASP A 143 11.79 -3.11 -8.01
C ASP A 143 11.17 -4.37 -8.62
N TYR A 144 10.94 -4.39 -9.94
CA TYR A 144 10.41 -5.59 -10.61
C TYR A 144 11.37 -6.78 -10.55
N LYS A 145 12.69 -6.54 -10.61
CA LYS A 145 13.70 -7.59 -10.40
C LYS A 145 13.61 -8.16 -8.98
N LYS A 146 13.61 -7.29 -7.97
CA LYS A 146 13.50 -7.72 -6.57
C LYS A 146 12.17 -8.41 -6.25
N LEU A 147 11.05 -7.95 -6.82
CA LEU A 147 9.77 -8.65 -6.75
C LEU A 147 9.87 -10.06 -7.34
N SER A 148 10.47 -10.19 -8.53
CA SER A 148 10.68 -11.50 -9.18
C SER A 148 11.55 -12.43 -8.34
N ASP A 149 12.56 -11.92 -7.64
CA ASP A 149 13.43 -12.71 -6.75
C ASP A 149 12.70 -13.18 -5.47
N CYS A 150 11.55 -12.58 -5.14
CA CYS A 150 10.81 -12.87 -3.91
C CYS A 150 9.59 -13.79 -4.11
N THR A 151 9.34 -14.28 -5.34
CA THR A 151 8.19 -15.12 -5.67
C THR A 151 8.51 -16.08 -6.81
N THR A 152 7.92 -17.27 -6.77
CA THR A 152 8.03 -18.26 -7.86
C THR A 152 6.74 -18.43 -8.65
N ASP A 153 5.66 -17.79 -8.20
CA ASP A 153 4.29 -17.97 -8.69
C ASP A 153 3.71 -16.73 -9.38
N LEU A 154 4.39 -15.58 -9.29
CA LEU A 154 4.07 -14.38 -10.04
C LEU A 154 5.23 -14.02 -10.97
N ASP A 155 4.91 -13.67 -12.22
CA ASP A 155 5.85 -13.27 -13.27
C ASP A 155 5.74 -11.75 -13.49
N PHE A 156 6.79 -11.01 -13.12
CA PHE A 156 6.91 -9.56 -13.35
C PHE A 156 7.75 -9.22 -14.59
N SER A 157 8.22 -10.22 -15.34
CA SER A 157 9.14 -10.00 -16.47
C SER A 157 8.58 -9.09 -17.55
N LEU A 158 7.25 -9.03 -17.72
CA LEU A 158 6.60 -8.19 -18.72
C LEU A 158 6.75 -6.69 -18.45
N PHE A 159 7.09 -6.29 -17.21
CA PHE A 159 7.43 -4.91 -16.89
C PHE A 159 8.82 -4.50 -17.40
N ILE A 160 9.74 -5.46 -17.60
CA ILE A 160 11.13 -5.21 -17.98
C ILE A 160 11.40 -5.62 -19.44
N SER A 161 10.65 -6.60 -19.95
CA SER A 161 10.86 -7.19 -21.28
C SER A 161 9.99 -6.54 -22.35
N ASP A 162 10.60 -6.25 -23.50
CA ASP A 162 9.88 -5.78 -24.69
C ASP A 162 9.00 -6.87 -25.33
N ASN A 163 9.29 -8.15 -25.04
CA ASN A 163 8.57 -9.26 -25.67
C ASN A 163 7.22 -9.52 -25.02
N ILE A 164 6.14 -9.39 -25.79
CA ILE A 164 4.79 -9.77 -25.36
C ILE A 164 4.58 -11.27 -25.65
N PHE A 165 4.68 -12.09 -24.61
CA PHE A 165 4.43 -13.52 -24.72
C PHE A 165 2.93 -13.83 -24.64
N LYS A 166 2.19 -13.62 -25.75
CA LYS A 166 0.71 -13.80 -25.79
C LYS A 166 0.23 -15.14 -25.23
N HIS A 167 0.97 -16.23 -25.46
CA HIS A 167 0.61 -17.54 -24.93
C HIS A 167 0.62 -17.59 -23.38
N LYS A 168 1.58 -16.91 -22.73
CA LYS A 168 1.64 -16.82 -21.26
C LYS A 168 0.45 -16.05 -20.71
N ILE A 169 0.00 -15.02 -21.43
CA ILE A 169 -1.16 -14.20 -21.04
C ILE A 169 -2.44 -15.06 -21.00
N TYR A 170 -2.66 -15.92 -22.00
CA TYR A 170 -3.89 -16.72 -22.09
C TYR A 170 -4.03 -17.81 -21.02
N VAL A 171 -2.93 -18.37 -20.54
CA VAL A 171 -2.94 -19.46 -19.54
C VAL A 171 -2.73 -18.97 -18.11
N ALA A 172 -2.49 -17.67 -17.93
CA ALA A 172 -2.29 -17.06 -16.63
C ALA A 172 -3.55 -17.10 -15.78
N ASN A 173 -3.38 -17.28 -14.46
CA ASN A 173 -4.45 -17.09 -13.49
C ASN A 173 -4.89 -15.62 -13.42
N LYS A 174 -6.02 -15.35 -12.76
CA LYS A 174 -6.61 -13.99 -12.71
C LYS A 174 -5.67 -12.92 -12.13
N ILE A 175 -4.91 -13.23 -11.08
CA ILE A 175 -3.95 -12.29 -10.49
C ILE A 175 -2.85 -11.97 -11.51
N GLN A 176 -2.28 -13.01 -12.12
CA GLN A 176 -1.23 -12.86 -13.11
C GLN A 176 -1.70 -12.11 -14.36
N GLN A 177 -2.96 -12.30 -14.78
CA GLN A 177 -3.53 -11.52 -15.89
C GLN A 177 -3.62 -10.02 -15.55
N LYS A 178 -4.01 -9.66 -14.32
CA LYS A 178 -4.01 -8.26 -13.87
C LYS A 178 -2.59 -7.68 -13.82
N ILE A 179 -1.61 -8.45 -13.35
CA ILE A 179 -0.18 -8.04 -13.36
C ILE A 179 0.30 -7.77 -14.79
N TYR A 180 -0.01 -8.66 -15.74
CA TYR A 180 0.34 -8.43 -17.14
C TYR A 180 -0.39 -7.22 -17.74
N ALA A 181 -1.67 -7.01 -17.40
CA ALA A 181 -2.39 -5.82 -17.84
C ALA A 181 -1.76 -4.53 -17.32
N ALA A 182 -1.33 -4.49 -16.06
CA ALA A 182 -0.61 -3.35 -15.49
C ALA A 182 0.74 -3.11 -16.20
N ALA A 183 1.48 -4.17 -16.50
CA ALA A 183 2.75 -4.07 -17.25
C ALA A 183 2.55 -3.49 -18.66
N LEU A 184 1.55 -4.00 -19.39
CA LEU A 184 1.21 -3.50 -20.72
C LEU A 184 0.75 -2.04 -20.69
N TYR A 185 -0.02 -1.65 -19.67
CA TYR A 185 -0.45 -0.27 -19.47
C TYR A 185 0.74 0.67 -19.19
N LYS A 186 1.66 0.28 -18.31
CA LYS A 186 2.89 1.04 -18.05
C LYS A 186 3.72 1.25 -19.32
N ARG A 187 3.69 0.29 -20.24
CA ARG A 187 4.35 0.36 -21.56
C ARG A 187 3.62 1.24 -22.57
N GLY A 188 2.49 1.85 -22.21
CA GLY A 188 1.75 2.80 -23.03
C GLY A 188 0.63 2.20 -23.88
N LEU A 189 0.30 0.91 -23.73
CA LEU A 189 -0.85 0.35 -24.42
C LEU A 189 -2.14 0.95 -23.84
N SER A 190 -3.09 1.26 -24.73
CA SER A 190 -4.41 1.70 -24.34
C SER A 190 -5.19 0.56 -23.67
N ARG A 191 -6.17 0.92 -22.83
CA ARG A 191 -7.07 -0.04 -22.19
C ARG A 191 -7.75 -0.98 -23.20
N LYS A 192 -8.08 -0.47 -24.38
CA LYS A 192 -8.67 -1.25 -25.48
C LYS A 192 -7.70 -2.29 -26.00
N GLU A 193 -6.48 -1.88 -26.36
CA GLU A 193 -5.43 -2.79 -26.86
C GLU A 193 -5.08 -3.86 -25.83
N ILE A 194 -5.03 -3.50 -24.54
CA ILE A 194 -4.82 -4.46 -23.47
C ILE A 194 -5.91 -5.52 -23.52
N LEU A 195 -7.19 -5.16 -23.50
CA LEU A 195 -8.29 -6.13 -23.44
C LEU A 195 -8.37 -7.05 -24.66
N GLU A 196 -7.93 -6.59 -25.83
CA GLU A 196 -7.83 -7.41 -27.05
C GLU A 196 -6.80 -8.55 -26.92
N LEU A 197 -5.83 -8.43 -25.99
CA LEU A 197 -4.81 -9.45 -25.75
C LEU A 197 -5.26 -10.57 -24.80
N PHE A 198 -6.41 -10.43 -24.14
CA PHE A 198 -6.90 -11.40 -23.16
C PHE A 198 -8.23 -12.00 -23.61
N LYS A 199 -8.55 -13.19 -23.10
CA LYS A 199 -9.95 -13.65 -23.12
C LYS A 199 -10.70 -12.83 -22.09
N ILE A 200 -11.49 -11.86 -22.56
CA ILE A 200 -12.17 -10.89 -21.68
C ILE A 200 -13.08 -11.62 -20.68
N ASP A 201 -12.79 -11.44 -19.40
CA ASP A 201 -13.72 -11.71 -18.31
C ASP A 201 -14.03 -10.42 -17.55
N TYR A 202 -15.16 -10.40 -16.83
CA TYR A 202 -15.65 -9.22 -16.13
C TYR A 202 -14.66 -8.66 -15.08
N GLY A 203 -13.90 -9.54 -14.42
CA GLY A 203 -12.93 -9.14 -13.40
C GLY A 203 -11.72 -8.42 -13.99
N LEU A 204 -11.19 -8.92 -15.12
CA LEU A 204 -10.10 -8.27 -15.83
C LEU A 204 -10.55 -6.94 -16.47
N PHE A 205 -11.75 -6.91 -17.04
CA PHE A 205 -12.34 -5.69 -17.59
C PHE A 205 -12.42 -4.58 -16.52
N ASN A 206 -12.98 -4.91 -15.34
CA ASN A 206 -13.08 -3.96 -14.23
C ASN A 206 -11.71 -3.49 -13.76
N PHE A 207 -10.73 -4.39 -13.67
CA PHE A 207 -9.36 -4.02 -13.33
C PHE A 207 -8.81 -2.96 -14.30
N VAL A 208 -8.86 -3.24 -15.60
CA VAL A 208 -8.29 -2.35 -16.63
C VAL A 208 -8.98 -0.97 -16.66
N TYR A 209 -10.30 -0.90 -16.49
CA TYR A 209 -11.03 0.37 -16.58
C TYR A 209 -11.11 1.16 -15.27
N LEU A 210 -11.23 0.48 -14.13
CA LEU A 210 -11.40 1.14 -12.84
C LEU A 210 -10.07 1.44 -12.15
N TRP A 211 -9.05 0.60 -12.35
CA TRP A 211 -7.82 0.63 -11.55
C TRP A 211 -6.60 1.12 -12.30
N LEU A 212 -6.52 0.87 -13.61
CA LEU A 212 -5.46 1.44 -14.44
C LEU A 212 -5.86 2.84 -14.90
N ARG A 213 -5.61 3.83 -14.05
CA ARG A 213 -5.89 5.25 -14.32
C ARG A 213 -4.58 6.06 -14.28
N SER A 214 -4.39 6.85 -15.34
CA SER A 214 -3.43 7.95 -15.44
C SER A 214 -3.90 9.15 -14.65
#